data_AF-X7EBM2-F1
#
_entry.id   AF-X7EBM2-F1
#
_cell.length_a   1.000
_cell.length_b   1.000
_cell.length_c   1.000
_cell.angle_alpha   90.00
_cell.angle_beta   90.00
_cell.angle_gamma   90.00
#
_symmetry.space_group_name_H-M   'P 1'
#
loop_
_entity.id
_entity.type
_entity.pdbx_description
1 polymer ?
#
loop_
_entity_poly.entity_id
_entity_poly.type
_entity_poly.pdbx_seq_one_letter_code
_entity_poly.pdbx_strand_id
1 'polypeptide(L)'
;MTQIKKTLPLSPITETTKARDLAWELRCNRAHERGLISPWRHLCGAPDPFFRGELGLEAKDDYIAFRDALKAHIRFFAADQKRLSALMRQPGGNSAAQEDRAMQARVITQLIEIRRAGKAWSKTRAKAARTAARKADAA
;
A
#
# COMPACT_ATOMS: atom_id res chain seq x y z
N MET A 1 -17.39 36.98 7.11
CA MET A 1 -16.43 35.92 6.73
C MET A 1 -16.47 34.85 7.80
N THR A 2 -17.22 33.77 7.58
CA THR A 2 -17.41 32.70 8.57
C THR A 2 -16.68 31.46 8.07
N GLN A 3 -15.56 31.13 8.71
CA GLN A 3 -14.83 29.90 8.39
C GLN A 3 -15.63 28.69 8.88
N ILE A 4 -16.15 27.91 7.94
CA ILE A 4 -16.68 26.58 8.20
C ILE A 4 -15.47 25.67 8.46
N LYS A 5 -15.21 25.37 9.73
CA LYS A 5 -14.37 24.23 10.12
C LYS A 5 -15.03 22.98 9.54
N LYS A 6 -14.51 22.48 8.42
CA LYS A 6 -14.88 21.17 7.88
C LYS A 6 -14.29 20.09 8.78
N THR A 7 -14.91 19.89 9.93
CA THR A 7 -14.77 18.66 10.69
C THR A 7 -15.38 17.56 9.81
N LEU A 8 -14.53 16.80 9.12
CA LEU A 8 -14.95 15.62 8.38
C LEU A 8 -15.62 14.65 9.36
N PRO A 9 -16.91 14.33 9.19
CA PRO A 9 -17.55 13.35 10.06
C PRO A 9 -16.94 11.98 9.74
N LEU A 10 -16.17 11.46 10.70
CA LEU A 10 -15.64 10.09 10.67
C LEU A 10 -16.82 9.13 10.61
N SER A 11 -17.08 8.60 9.42
CA SER A 11 -18.15 7.63 9.16
C SER A 11 -17.66 6.21 9.48
N PRO A 12 -18.55 5.34 10.00
CA PRO A 12 -18.20 3.99 10.44
C PRO A 12 -17.67 3.11 9.31
N ILE A 13 -16.75 2.23 9.68
CA ILE A 13 -15.86 1.45 8.82
C ILE A 13 -16.62 0.26 8.21
N THR A 14 -16.75 0.22 6.88
CA THR A 14 -17.20 -0.95 6.10
C THR A 14 -16.24 -1.22 4.94
N GLU A 15 -16.23 -2.47 4.42
CA GLU A 15 -15.24 -3.04 3.47
C GLU A 15 -14.95 -2.19 2.21
N THR A 16 -15.84 -1.27 1.84
CA THR A 16 -15.73 -0.39 0.67
C THR A 16 -14.98 0.93 0.93
N THR A 17 -14.94 1.43 2.17
CA THR A 17 -14.31 2.72 2.51
C THR A 17 -12.78 2.59 2.55
N LYS A 18 -12.26 1.54 3.20
CA LYS A 18 -10.80 1.28 3.24
C LYS A 18 -10.22 0.97 1.86
N ALA A 19 -10.95 0.28 0.98
CA ALA A 19 -10.47 -0.04 -0.37
C ALA A 19 -10.39 1.19 -1.28
N ARG A 20 -11.34 2.12 -1.16
CA ARG A 20 -11.35 3.39 -1.89
C ARG A 20 -10.23 4.31 -1.41
N ASP A 21 -10.04 4.43 -0.10
CA ASP A 21 -8.95 5.22 0.48
C ASP A 21 -7.59 4.61 0.13
N LEU A 22 -7.46 3.29 0.24
CA LEU A 22 -6.25 2.57 -0.19
C LEU A 22 -5.98 2.74 -1.69
N ALA A 23 -7.00 2.73 -2.54
CA ALA A 23 -6.85 2.98 -3.97
C ALA A 23 -6.43 4.43 -4.27
N TRP A 24 -6.93 5.39 -3.50
CA TRP A 24 -6.51 6.79 -3.55
C TRP A 24 -5.05 6.95 -3.10
N GLU A 25 -4.68 6.39 -1.95
CA GLU A 25 -3.31 6.39 -1.42
C GLU A 25 -2.32 5.72 -2.37
N LEU A 26 -2.73 4.62 -3.00
CA LEU A 26 -1.95 3.96 -4.04
C LEU A 26 -1.76 4.88 -5.26
N ARG A 27 -2.82 5.56 -5.73
CA ARG A 27 -2.70 6.55 -6.82
C ARG A 27 -1.79 7.72 -6.46
N CYS A 28 -1.81 8.20 -5.21
CA CYS A 28 -0.94 9.27 -4.74
C CYS A 28 0.55 8.89 -4.82
N ASN A 29 0.89 7.60 -4.67
CA ASN A 29 2.30 7.15 -4.77
C ASN A 29 2.87 7.40 -6.17
N ARG A 30 2.02 7.42 -7.20
CA ARG A 30 2.42 7.72 -8.59
C ARG A 30 2.79 9.18 -8.80
N ALA A 31 2.11 10.10 -8.11
CA ALA A 31 2.28 11.53 -8.37
C ALA A 31 3.51 12.11 -7.64
N HIS A 32 3.85 11.63 -6.44
CA HIS A 32 4.86 12.31 -5.59
C HIS A 32 5.56 11.42 -4.54
N GLU A 33 5.56 10.08 -4.67
CA GLU A 33 5.91 9.17 -3.54
C GLU A 33 5.09 9.45 -2.25
N ARG A 34 3.95 10.12 -2.41
CA ARG A 34 2.99 10.44 -1.34
C ARG A 34 1.99 9.30 -1.19
N GLY A 35 1.46 9.12 0.01
CA GLY A 35 0.59 8.01 0.35
C GLY A 35 1.35 6.84 0.97
N LEU A 36 0.98 5.57 0.77
CA LEU A 36 1.52 4.41 1.53
C LEU A 36 3.05 4.39 1.73
N ILE A 37 3.84 4.86 0.76
CA ILE A 37 5.30 4.88 0.85
C ILE A 37 5.79 5.88 1.91
N SER A 38 5.10 7.01 2.10
CA SER A 38 5.52 8.05 3.03
C SER A 38 5.43 7.61 4.50
N PRO A 39 4.30 7.07 5.01
CA PRO A 39 4.25 6.50 6.36
C PRO A 39 5.19 5.30 6.51
N TRP A 40 5.33 4.46 5.47
CA TRP A 40 6.27 3.33 5.49
C TRP A 40 7.72 3.78 5.72
N ARG A 41 8.16 4.81 5.00
CA ARG A 41 9.50 5.40 5.16
C ARG A 41 9.64 6.12 6.50
N HIS A 42 8.62 6.86 6.94
CA HIS A 42 8.63 7.55 8.23
C HIS A 42 8.79 6.57 9.40
N LEU A 43 8.16 5.40 9.29
CA LEU A 43 8.29 4.31 10.25
C LEU A 43 9.53 3.43 10.04
N CYS A 44 10.47 3.84 9.17
CA CYS A 44 11.69 3.10 8.85
C CYS A 44 11.45 1.62 8.49
N GLY A 45 10.32 1.32 7.85
CA GLY A 45 9.94 -0.04 7.49
C GLY A 45 9.53 -0.93 8.67
N ALA A 46 9.16 -0.36 9.81
CA ALA A 46 8.63 -1.10 10.96
C ALA A 46 7.24 -1.70 10.65
N PRO A 47 7.10 -3.03 10.51
CA PRO A 47 5.87 -3.62 10.00
C PRO A 47 4.68 -3.48 10.94
N ASP A 48 4.86 -3.72 12.24
CA ASP A 48 3.77 -3.70 13.21
C ASP A 48 3.09 -2.33 13.36
N PRO A 49 3.82 -1.22 13.63
CA PRO A 49 3.20 0.10 13.71
C PRO A 49 2.60 0.55 12.38
N PHE A 50 3.16 0.12 11.25
CA PHE A 50 2.60 0.44 9.94
C PHE A 50 1.29 -0.31 9.64
N PHE A 51 1.30 -1.65 9.69
CA PHE A 51 0.11 -2.44 9.34
C PHE A 51 -1.00 -2.30 10.37
N ARG A 52 -0.66 -2.23 11.67
CA ARG A 52 -1.65 -2.13 12.73
C ARG A 52 -2.04 -0.70 13.04
N GLY A 53 -1.07 0.20 13.17
CA GLY A 53 -1.30 1.59 13.56
C GLY A 53 -1.80 2.42 12.37
N GLU A 54 -0.93 2.62 11.38
CA GLU A 54 -1.25 3.48 10.23
C GLU A 54 -2.37 2.92 9.35
N LEU A 55 -2.35 1.61 9.06
CA LEU A 55 -3.33 0.99 8.18
C LEU A 55 -4.55 0.41 8.90
N GLY A 56 -4.52 0.32 10.23
CA GLY A 56 -5.65 -0.24 11.00
C GLY A 56 -6.06 -1.65 10.56
N LEU A 57 -5.09 -2.49 10.17
CA LEU A 57 -5.35 -3.88 9.80
C LEU A 57 -5.43 -4.73 11.07
N GLU A 58 -6.63 -5.14 11.44
CA GLU A 58 -6.86 -5.92 12.65
C GLU A 58 -7.26 -7.36 12.34
N ALA A 59 -8.17 -7.50 11.37
CA ALA A 59 -8.69 -8.78 10.93
C ALA A 59 -7.87 -9.38 9.78
N LYS A 60 -8.03 -10.69 9.58
CA LYS A 60 -7.42 -11.40 8.44
C LYS A 60 -7.93 -10.85 7.11
N ASP A 61 -9.21 -10.52 7.03
CA ASP A 61 -9.86 -10.07 5.80
C ASP A 61 -9.42 -8.66 5.41
N ASP A 62 -9.19 -7.77 6.39
CA ASP A 62 -8.54 -6.46 6.18
C ASP A 62 -7.19 -6.63 5.45
N TYR A 63 -6.37 -7.56 5.93
CA TYR A 63 -5.06 -7.84 5.33
C TYR A 63 -5.18 -8.44 3.91
N ILE A 64 -6.16 -9.31 3.67
CA ILE A 64 -6.39 -9.90 2.35
C ILE A 64 -6.79 -8.81 1.34
N ALA A 65 -7.74 -7.95 1.71
CA ALA A 65 -8.18 -6.83 0.88
C ALA A 65 -7.00 -5.89 0.55
N PHE A 66 -6.20 -5.51 1.57
CA PHE A 66 -4.99 -4.72 1.39
C PHE A 66 -4.00 -5.38 0.43
N ARG A 67 -3.70 -6.66 0.64
CA ARG A 67 -2.75 -7.43 -0.18
C ARG A 67 -3.17 -7.47 -1.64
N ASP A 68 -4.46 -7.66 -1.90
CA ASP A 68 -4.95 -7.81 -3.28
C ASP A 68 -5.02 -6.47 -4.01
N ALA A 69 -5.37 -5.38 -3.32
CA ALA A 69 -5.23 -4.01 -3.84
C ALA A 69 -3.77 -3.67 -4.16
N LEU A 70 -2.83 -3.96 -3.25
CA LEU A 70 -1.39 -3.72 -3.46
C LEU A 70 -0.86 -4.51 -4.67
N LYS A 71 -1.27 -5.77 -4.83
CA LYS A 71 -0.91 -6.60 -6.00
C LYS A 71 -1.45 -6.03 -7.30
N ALA A 72 -2.72 -5.59 -7.32
CA ALA A 72 -3.30 -4.97 -8.51
C ALA A 72 -2.52 -3.72 -8.92
N HIS A 73 -2.10 -2.91 -7.95
CA HIS A 73 -1.34 -1.70 -8.20
C HIS A 73 0.09 -1.95 -8.70
N ILE A 74 0.79 -2.96 -8.15
CA ILE A 74 2.09 -3.39 -8.67
C ILE A 74 1.97 -3.87 -10.13
N ARG A 75 0.88 -4.59 -10.48
CA ARG A 75 0.63 -5.02 -11.86
C ARG A 75 0.36 -3.85 -12.80
N PHE A 76 -0.40 -2.85 -12.34
CA PHE A 76 -0.63 -1.62 -13.08
C PHE A 76 0.71 -0.93 -13.41
N PHE A 77 1.58 -0.75 -12.42
CA PHE A 77 2.90 -0.16 -12.65
C PHE A 77 3.78 -1.00 -13.57
N ALA A 78 3.71 -2.33 -13.49
CA ALA A 78 4.44 -3.20 -14.42
C ALA A 78 3.95 -3.02 -15.88
N ALA A 79 2.66 -2.79 -16.10
CA ALA A 79 2.11 -2.48 -17.41
C ALA A 79 2.53 -1.06 -17.88
N ASP A 80 2.49 -0.07 -16.99
CA ASP A 80 2.90 1.31 -17.31
C ASP A 80 4.40 1.40 -17.62
N GLN A 81 5.24 0.65 -16.91
CA GLN A 81 6.67 0.47 -17.21
C GLN A 81 6.92 -0.04 -18.64
N LYS A 82 6.10 -0.99 -19.13
CA LYS A 82 6.19 -1.46 -20.52
C LYS A 82 5.80 -0.38 -21.51
N ARG A 83 4.72 0.36 -21.23
CA ARG A 83 4.26 1.50 -22.05
C ARG A 83 5.33 2.59 -22.13
N LEU A 84 5.89 3.02 -21.01
CA LEU A 84 6.96 4.01 -20.96
C LEU A 84 8.20 3.55 -21.72
N SER A 85 8.58 2.27 -21.60
CA SER A 85 9.68 1.68 -22.36
C SER A 85 9.44 1.71 -23.87
N ALA A 86 8.19 1.61 -24.33
CA ALA A 86 7.85 1.75 -25.75
C ALA A 86 7.98 3.22 -26.21
N LEU A 87 7.50 4.18 -25.41
CA LEU A 87 7.63 5.61 -25.71
C LEU A 87 9.10 6.07 -25.80
N MET A 88 9.95 5.55 -24.92
CA MET A 88 11.39 5.84 -24.92
C MET A 88 12.10 5.40 -26.22
N ARG A 89 11.55 4.43 -26.95
CA ARG A 89 12.13 3.91 -28.19
C ARG A 89 11.61 4.62 -29.44
N GLN A 90 10.72 5.60 -29.30
CA GLN A 90 10.23 6.37 -30.43
C GLN A 90 11.35 7.26 -31.00
N PRO A 91 11.35 7.51 -32.32
CA PRO A 91 12.29 8.45 -32.94
C PRO A 91 12.23 9.82 -32.26
N GLY A 92 13.40 10.39 -31.95
CA GLY A 92 13.51 11.65 -31.18
C GLY A 92 13.58 11.46 -29.67
N GLY A 93 13.36 10.23 -29.15
CA GLY A 93 13.39 9.94 -27.73
C GLY A 93 12.25 10.60 -26.95
N ASN A 94 12.11 10.24 -25.68
CA ASN A 94 11.10 10.81 -24.80
C ASN A 94 11.64 10.94 -23.38
N SER A 95 12.22 12.09 -23.05
CA SER A 95 12.85 12.37 -21.75
C SER A 95 11.85 12.29 -20.60
N ALA A 96 10.63 12.80 -20.79
CA ALA A 96 9.56 12.67 -19.79
C ALA A 96 9.26 11.19 -19.48
N ALA A 97 9.18 10.34 -20.52
CA ALA A 97 8.99 8.91 -20.32
C ALA A 97 10.19 8.24 -19.63
N GLN A 98 11.42 8.74 -19.83
CA GLN A 98 12.61 8.24 -19.12
C GLN A 98 12.56 8.58 -17.63
N GLU A 99 12.24 9.83 -17.29
CA GLU A 99 12.11 10.31 -15.91
C GLU A 99 10.97 9.59 -15.17
N ASP A 100 9.79 9.52 -15.79
CA ASP A 100 8.63 8.79 -15.25
C ASP A 100 8.97 7.33 -14.98
N ARG A 101 9.69 6.68 -15.91
CA ARG A 101 10.07 5.28 -15.77
C ARG A 101 11.03 5.06 -14.60
N ALA A 102 12.00 5.95 -14.42
CA ALA A 102 12.95 5.89 -13.32
C ALA A 102 12.26 6.13 -11.96
N MET A 103 11.37 7.12 -11.88
CA MET A 103 10.57 7.37 -10.68
C MET A 103 9.67 6.17 -10.34
N GLN A 104 8.95 5.62 -11.32
CA GLN A 104 8.09 4.46 -11.10
C GLN A 104 8.86 3.23 -10.63
N ALA A 105 10.09 3.01 -11.08
CA ALA A 105 10.90 1.89 -10.63
C ALA A 105 11.16 1.94 -9.11
N ARG A 106 11.39 3.15 -8.55
CA ARG A 106 11.55 3.37 -7.11
C ARG A 106 10.27 3.06 -6.35
N VAL A 107 9.13 3.56 -6.84
CA VAL A 107 7.80 3.30 -6.27
C VAL A 107 7.49 1.80 -6.25
N ILE A 108 7.70 1.09 -7.36
CA ILE A 108 7.47 -0.37 -7.44
C ILE A 108 8.31 -1.12 -6.41
N THR A 109 9.57 -0.75 -6.25
CA THR A 109 10.49 -1.38 -5.30
C THR A 109 9.97 -1.25 -3.86
N GLN A 110 9.58 -0.04 -3.47
CA GLN A 110 9.02 0.22 -2.14
C GLN A 110 7.70 -0.54 -1.90
N LEU A 111 6.82 -0.60 -2.90
CA LEU A 111 5.57 -1.37 -2.79
C LEU A 111 5.84 -2.89 -2.66
N ILE A 112 6.89 -3.40 -3.30
CA ILE A 112 7.33 -4.80 -3.15
C ILE A 112 7.86 -5.06 -1.74
N GLU A 113 8.63 -4.12 -1.16
CA GLU A 113 9.10 -4.20 0.22
C GLU A 113 7.94 -4.26 1.20
N ILE A 114 6.98 -3.33 1.09
CA ILE A 114 5.74 -3.32 1.88
C ILE A 114 5.00 -4.67 1.73
N ARG A 115 4.87 -5.19 0.51
CA ARG A 115 4.22 -6.49 0.27
C ARG A 115 4.94 -7.63 0.99
N ARG A 116 6.27 -7.67 0.95
CA ARG A 116 7.08 -8.72 1.61
C ARG A 116 6.94 -8.62 3.13
N ALA A 117 7.05 -7.41 3.67
CA ALA A 117 6.86 -7.14 5.09
C ALA A 117 5.46 -7.57 5.56
N GLY A 118 4.42 -7.20 4.82
CA GLY A 118 3.04 -7.58 5.14
C GLY A 118 2.84 -9.10 5.15
N LYS A 119 3.47 -9.84 4.23
CA LYS A 119 3.41 -11.32 4.21
C LYS A 119 4.03 -11.92 5.48
N ALA A 120 5.20 -11.43 5.89
CA ALA A 120 5.88 -11.89 7.10
C ALA A 120 5.05 -11.56 8.34
N TRP A 121 4.58 -10.32 8.44
CA TRP A 121 3.74 -9.81 9.52
C TRP A 121 2.45 -10.64 9.71
N SER A 122 1.71 -10.88 8.63
CA SER A 122 0.48 -11.70 8.66
C SER A 122 0.77 -13.14 9.10
N LYS A 123 1.88 -13.75 8.65
CA LYS A 123 2.28 -15.10 9.06
C LYS A 123 2.57 -15.18 10.56
N THR A 124 3.25 -14.19 11.12
CA THR A 124 3.54 -14.12 12.57
C THR A 124 2.25 -14.07 13.39
N ARG A 125 1.27 -13.25 12.99
CA ARG A 125 -0.03 -13.17 13.66
C ARG A 125 -0.82 -14.48 13.57
N ALA A 126 -0.85 -15.11 12.39
CA ALA A 126 -1.51 -16.40 12.23
C ALA A 126 -0.87 -17.49 13.12
N LYS A 127 0.46 -17.48 13.29
CA LYS A 127 1.15 -18.39 14.20
C LYS A 127 0.77 -18.12 15.66
N ALA A 128 0.77 -16.84 16.07
CA ALA A 128 0.39 -16.46 17.44
C ALA A 128 -1.05 -16.87 17.78
N ALA A 129 -2.00 -16.66 16.87
CA ALA A 129 -3.40 -17.05 17.05
C ALA A 129 -3.56 -18.56 17.25
N ARG A 130 -2.86 -19.39 16.46
CA ARG A 130 -2.88 -20.86 16.61
C ARG A 130 -2.28 -21.31 17.94
N THR A 131 -1.18 -20.68 18.36
CA THR A 131 -0.55 -20.99 19.66
C THR A 131 -1.48 -20.63 20.81
N ALA A 132 -2.18 -19.49 20.73
CA ALA A 132 -3.15 -19.09 21.75
C ALA A 132 -4.33 -20.06 21.83
N ALA A 133 -4.90 -20.45 20.67
CA ALA A 133 -5.98 -21.44 20.62
C ALA A 133 -5.56 -22.79 21.24
N ARG A 134 -4.38 -23.31 20.86
CA ARG A 134 -3.85 -24.55 21.43
C ARG A 134 -3.62 -24.49 22.95
N LYS A 135 -3.29 -23.32 23.50
CA LYS A 135 -3.15 -23.13 24.95
C LYS A 135 -4.50 -23.08 25.65
N ALA A 136 -5.53 -22.51 25.02
CA ALA A 136 -6.88 -22.46 25.55
C ALA A 136 -7.55 -23.85 25.56
N ASP A 137 -7.31 -24.67 24.53
CA ASP A 137 -7.84 -26.05 24.46
C ASP A 137 -7.16 -27.02 25.44
N ALA A 138 -6.01 -26.63 26.00
CA ALA A 138 -5.23 -27.44 26.94
C ALA A 138 -5.37 -26.98 28.40
N ALA A 139 -6.16 -25.93 28.65
CA ALA A 139 -6.48 -25.38 29.97
C ALA A 139 -7.89 -25.78 30.38
#